data_AF-A0A950KI50-F1
#
_entry.id   AF-A0A950KI50-F1
#
_cell.length_a   1.000
_cell.length_b   1.000
_cell.length_c   1.000
_cell.angle_alpha   90.00
_cell.angle_beta   90.00
_cell.angle_gamma   90.00
#
_symmetry.space_group_name_H-M   'P 1'
#
loop_
_entity.id
_entity.type
_entity.pdbx_description
1 polymer ?
#
loop_
_entity_poly.entity_id
_entity_poly.type
_entity_poly.pdbx_seq_one_letter_code
_entity_poly.pdbx_strand_id
1 'polypeptide(L)'
;MRDPLPGRITRKLDEGVTASPEWERAAESSLDRFYRSAVRPAAGPVSLSAEAVWFEDYAEMLACLARDFAAGRTLGWWWRAILGRTPMQMPDTWLAASAEEPLHVPAAIEQLQEWSEITRVLCTLTREQALALIKTVVRVNELEGLLGAPIVSTAEFSSNCSPARSEAATHGNAAGFPDAIGKPRNGAAVPWHRYLPADMVPAALPKEHRALLAICLLIRRWPGVITSTPFVRNFQTWWYNESPGSNAPVKIESPIDRLLSAQEDGTSSQQIGSGIDDEVSKTIPPAVPNGIQPLKSAPLAPEPGIAGSASAPQPDRIRAEKADGEPQQRANAEEKGTGEFTLAGGVLYLVHFLRASGLIRHFDTGLSGWALLNLLGRCLLERDFVRVSQDPLWQALARLDGRDPQTPPGAGFVSSSRYHAPESWLAGLETDFIPLVRFRSRGCETWHPEGFLIADEPDFDSIRHLRFRRCRNAVHIRLEGIRVSRGLRRFLHFVVPYARWRLGCSLGDTALRDVLLRKGKLFITRTHVDLVMNMDQISVPARFAGLDANPGWVPDLGRVLNFHFV
;
A
#
# COMPACT_ATOMS: atom_id res chain seq x y z
N MET A 1 9.00 3.38 31.10
CA MET A 1 10.32 3.45 31.79
C MET A 1 10.14 4.18 33.12
N ARG A 2 10.76 3.72 34.21
CA ARG A 2 10.87 4.50 35.46
C ARG A 2 12.04 5.50 35.33
N ASP A 3 12.03 6.58 36.09
CA ASP A 3 13.13 7.55 36.09
C ASP A 3 14.47 6.85 36.41
N PRO A 4 15.47 6.89 35.50
CA PRO A 4 16.74 6.21 35.69
C PRO A 4 17.62 6.86 36.78
N LEU A 5 17.42 8.16 37.06
CA LEU A 5 18.12 8.90 38.11
C LEU A 5 17.15 9.89 38.80
N PRO A 6 16.32 9.39 39.75
CA PRO A 6 15.31 10.19 40.45
C PRO A 6 15.87 11.51 41.02
N GLY A 7 15.21 12.61 40.68
CA GLY A 7 15.57 13.96 41.17
C GLY A 7 16.68 14.67 40.38
N ARG A 8 17.22 14.08 39.30
CA ARG A 8 18.18 14.74 38.40
C ARG A 8 17.53 15.48 37.22
N ILE A 9 16.20 15.50 37.15
CA ILE A 9 15.41 16.33 36.24
C ILE A 9 15.00 17.62 36.98
N THR A 10 15.75 18.70 36.78
CA THR A 10 15.43 20.00 37.39
C THR A 10 14.34 20.74 36.61
N ARG A 11 13.15 20.82 37.20
CA ARG A 11 12.01 21.58 36.66
C ARG A 11 12.13 23.07 37.04
N LYS A 12 12.94 23.83 36.31
CA LYS A 12 12.88 25.30 36.36
C LYS A 12 11.54 25.76 35.77
N LEU A 13 10.84 26.69 36.43
CA LEU A 13 9.48 27.05 36.04
C LEU A 13 9.38 27.80 34.70
N ASP A 14 10.43 28.52 34.29
CA ASP A 14 10.35 29.48 33.16
C ASP A 14 11.20 29.14 31.92
N GLU A 15 12.11 28.15 31.99
CA GLU A 15 13.10 27.89 30.92
C GLU A 15 13.03 26.47 30.30
N GLY A 16 12.03 25.67 30.67
CA GLY A 16 11.88 24.29 30.20
C GLY A 16 12.74 23.27 30.95
N VAL A 17 12.55 21.99 30.62
CA VAL A 17 13.19 20.87 31.32
C VAL A 17 14.57 20.60 30.71
N THR A 18 15.62 21.01 31.40
CA THR A 18 17.00 20.61 31.09
C THR A 18 17.36 19.38 31.90
N ALA A 19 17.57 18.25 31.21
CA ALA A 19 18.16 17.06 31.80
C ALA A 19 19.66 17.28 32.07
N SER A 20 20.22 16.56 33.03
CA SER A 20 21.68 16.54 33.22
C SER A 20 22.32 15.51 32.29
N PRO A 21 23.57 15.72 31.81
CA PRO A 21 24.28 14.74 30.98
C PRO A 21 24.55 13.40 31.69
N GLU A 22 24.38 13.32 33.02
CA GLU A 22 24.36 12.05 33.77
C GLU A 22 23.01 11.33 33.62
N TRP A 23 21.90 12.08 33.67
CA TRP A 23 20.56 11.56 33.43
C TRP A 23 20.38 11.08 31.98
N GLU A 24 20.88 11.84 31.01
CA GLU A 24 20.82 11.47 29.58
C GLU A 24 21.55 10.14 29.32
N ARG A 25 22.82 10.02 29.74
CA ARG A 25 23.58 8.75 29.62
C ARG A 25 22.93 7.58 30.37
N ALA A 26 22.31 7.83 31.53
CA ALA A 26 21.58 6.80 32.26
C ALA A 26 20.27 6.40 31.57
N ALA A 27 19.61 7.34 30.87
CA ALA A 27 18.44 7.09 30.06
C ALA A 27 18.80 6.29 28.78
N GLU A 28 19.82 6.72 28.03
CA GLU A 28 20.39 6.00 26.89
C GLU A 28 20.77 4.56 27.28
N SER A 29 21.53 4.38 28.37
CA SER A 29 21.92 3.06 28.88
C SER A 29 20.74 2.19 29.35
N SER A 30 19.60 2.81 29.67
CA SER A 30 18.37 2.09 30.00
C SER A 30 17.59 1.72 28.75
N LEU A 31 17.53 2.61 27.75
CA LEU A 31 16.92 2.36 26.45
C LEU A 31 17.65 1.27 25.67
N ASP A 32 18.97 1.32 25.57
CA ASP A 32 19.81 0.27 24.95
C ASP A 32 19.61 -1.10 25.62
N ARG A 33 19.50 -1.12 26.96
CA ARG A 33 19.16 -2.35 27.70
C ARG A 33 17.76 -2.86 27.36
N PHE A 34 16.76 -1.99 27.38
CA PHE A 34 15.39 -2.35 27.02
C PHE A 34 15.32 -2.87 25.59
N TYR A 35 15.93 -2.19 24.63
CA TYR A 35 16.04 -2.60 23.23
C TYR A 35 16.67 -4.00 23.09
N ARG A 36 17.83 -4.26 23.71
CA ARG A 36 18.50 -5.58 23.68
C ARG A 36 17.69 -6.70 24.33
N SER A 37 16.85 -6.36 25.30
CA SER A 37 15.94 -7.30 25.99
C SER A 37 14.53 -7.38 25.39
N ALA A 38 14.22 -6.57 24.37
CA ALA A 38 12.87 -6.38 23.89
C ALA A 38 12.33 -7.63 23.18
N VAL A 39 11.20 -8.14 23.66
CA VAL A 39 10.58 -9.35 23.11
C VAL A 39 9.62 -8.97 21.97
N ARG A 40 9.70 -9.67 20.84
CA ARG A 40 8.84 -9.45 19.68
C ARG A 40 7.58 -10.34 19.75
N PRO A 41 6.35 -9.81 19.88
CA PRO A 41 5.13 -10.64 20.07
C PRO A 41 4.75 -11.50 18.86
N ALA A 42 5.29 -11.18 17.69
CA ALA A 42 5.21 -12.01 16.49
C ALA A 42 5.99 -13.33 16.62
N ALA A 43 7.08 -13.36 17.38
CA ALA A 43 7.95 -14.52 17.51
C ALA A 43 7.42 -15.60 18.47
N GLY A 44 6.40 -15.29 19.28
CA GLY A 44 5.82 -16.23 20.23
C GLY A 44 5.05 -15.56 21.38
N PRO A 45 4.58 -16.34 22.37
CA PRO A 45 3.96 -15.81 23.58
C PRO A 45 4.98 -15.00 24.39
N VAL A 46 4.63 -13.75 24.71
CA VAL A 46 5.48 -12.85 25.51
C VAL A 46 5.25 -13.12 27.01
N SER A 47 6.33 -13.27 27.77
CA SER A 47 6.25 -13.37 29.23
C SER A 47 5.70 -12.09 29.85
N LEU A 48 4.88 -12.20 30.90
CA LEU A 48 4.45 -11.05 31.69
C LEU A 48 5.62 -10.32 32.38
N SER A 49 6.78 -10.97 32.48
CA SER A 49 8.04 -10.37 32.98
C SER A 49 8.84 -9.62 31.92
N ALA A 50 8.38 -9.54 30.67
CA ALA A 50 9.07 -8.77 29.63
C ALA A 50 8.98 -7.27 29.94
N GLU A 51 10.13 -6.63 30.15
CA GLU A 51 10.22 -5.20 30.48
C GLU A 51 10.03 -4.30 29.25
N ALA A 52 10.32 -4.83 28.06
CA ALA A 52 10.21 -4.14 26.79
C ALA A 52 9.63 -5.07 25.71
N VAL A 53 8.88 -4.47 24.79
CA VAL A 53 8.21 -5.13 23.67
C VAL A 53 8.42 -4.26 22.43
N TRP A 54 8.74 -4.88 21.30
CA TRP A 54 8.87 -4.17 20.02
C TRP A 54 8.11 -4.89 18.91
N PHE A 55 7.75 -4.14 17.87
CA PHE A 55 7.11 -4.63 16.65
C PHE A 55 7.92 -4.13 15.46
N GLU A 56 8.04 -4.94 14.42
CA GLU A 56 8.81 -4.59 13.21
C GLU A 56 8.22 -3.40 12.44
N ASP A 57 6.89 -3.32 12.35
CA ASP A 57 6.14 -2.17 11.87
C ASP A 57 4.71 -2.16 12.47
N TYR A 58 3.92 -1.13 12.12
CA TYR A 58 2.55 -1.00 12.62
C TYR A 58 1.62 -2.11 12.10
N ALA A 59 1.93 -2.75 10.96
CA ALA A 59 1.15 -3.87 10.45
C ALA A 59 1.35 -5.13 11.32
N GLU A 60 2.58 -5.38 11.77
CA GLU A 60 2.85 -6.41 12.76
C GLU A 60 2.14 -6.12 14.09
N MET A 61 2.12 -4.86 14.54
CA MET A 61 1.37 -4.47 15.73
C MET A 61 -0.13 -4.77 15.57
N LEU A 62 -0.75 -4.39 14.45
CA LEU A 62 -2.15 -4.70 14.16
C LEU A 62 -2.42 -6.20 14.07
N ALA A 63 -1.51 -7.00 13.48
CA ALA A 63 -1.63 -8.44 13.40
C ALA A 63 -1.54 -9.11 14.78
N CYS A 64 -0.57 -8.70 15.61
CA CYS A 64 -0.43 -9.18 16.99
C CYS A 64 -1.68 -8.82 17.82
N LEU A 65 -2.16 -7.59 17.68
CA LEU A 65 -3.36 -7.10 18.37
C LEU A 65 -4.56 -7.96 18.02
N ALA A 66 -4.86 -8.13 16.74
CA ALA A 66 -5.97 -8.97 16.26
C ALA A 66 -5.88 -10.43 16.74
N ARG A 67 -4.68 -11.03 16.68
CA ARG A 67 -4.43 -12.42 17.09
C ARG A 67 -4.65 -12.62 18.59
N ASP A 68 -4.10 -11.74 19.43
CA ASP A 68 -4.22 -11.84 20.89
C ASP A 68 -5.68 -11.66 21.34
N PHE A 69 -6.38 -10.74 20.68
CA PHE A 69 -7.81 -10.49 20.83
C PHE A 69 -8.69 -11.66 20.41
N ALA A 70 -8.51 -12.21 19.20
CA ALA A 70 -9.24 -13.39 18.72
C ALA A 70 -8.90 -14.67 19.52
N ALA A 71 -7.76 -14.66 20.21
CA ALA A 71 -7.40 -15.70 21.16
C ALA A 71 -8.17 -15.62 22.51
N GLY A 72 -8.90 -14.54 22.79
CA GLY A 72 -9.59 -14.32 24.06
C GLY A 72 -8.67 -14.24 25.27
N ARG A 73 -7.37 -13.94 25.04
CA ARG A 73 -6.34 -13.93 26.09
C ARG A 73 -6.39 -12.64 26.90
N THR A 74 -5.91 -12.71 28.15
CA THR A 74 -5.66 -11.51 28.96
C THR A 74 -4.60 -10.65 28.28
N LEU A 75 -5.01 -9.45 27.86
CA LEU A 75 -4.15 -8.56 27.09
C LEU A 75 -3.01 -8.00 27.97
N GLY A 76 -1.79 -8.15 27.45
CA GLY A 76 -0.55 -7.76 28.11
C GLY A 76 -0.50 -6.26 28.46
N TRP A 77 0.45 -5.92 29.34
CA TRP A 77 0.60 -4.54 29.83
C TRP A 77 0.87 -3.55 28.68
N TRP A 78 1.59 -3.98 27.64
CA TRP A 78 1.95 -3.15 26.48
C TRP A 78 0.72 -2.69 25.68
N TRP A 79 -0.35 -3.51 25.60
CA TRP A 79 -1.58 -3.08 24.92
C TRP A 79 -2.26 -1.90 25.62
N ARG A 80 -2.19 -1.83 26.96
CA ARG A 80 -2.66 -0.66 27.73
C ARG A 80 -1.75 0.56 27.58
N ALA A 81 -0.45 0.34 27.36
CA ALA A 81 0.50 1.42 27.10
C ALA A 81 0.32 2.03 25.70
N ILE A 82 0.05 1.18 24.70
CA ILE A 82 -0.12 1.58 23.29
C ILE A 82 -1.50 2.20 23.05
N LEU A 83 -2.57 1.53 23.48
CA LEU A 83 -3.96 1.94 23.24
C LEU A 83 -4.47 2.94 24.29
N GLY A 84 -3.66 3.23 25.33
CA GLY A 84 -3.93 4.25 26.34
C GLY A 84 -5.26 4.05 27.07
N ARG A 85 -6.21 4.96 26.82
CA ARG A 85 -7.55 4.97 27.43
C ARG A 85 -8.64 4.35 26.55
N THR A 86 -8.32 3.90 25.34
CA THR A 86 -9.31 3.29 24.44
C THR A 86 -9.90 2.04 25.10
N PRO A 87 -11.24 1.91 25.20
CA PRO A 87 -11.85 0.74 25.80
C PRO A 87 -11.46 -0.50 25.00
N MET A 88 -10.85 -1.47 25.68
CA MET A 88 -10.33 -2.71 25.10
C MET A 88 -11.48 -3.73 24.89
N GLN A 89 -12.51 -3.32 24.14
CA GLN A 89 -13.67 -4.12 23.80
C GLN A 89 -13.51 -4.74 22.41
N MET A 90 -13.80 -6.03 22.33
CA MET A 90 -13.75 -6.79 21.08
C MET A 90 -15.05 -6.65 20.28
N PRO A 91 -15.00 -6.46 18.95
CA PRO A 91 -13.82 -6.28 18.09
C PRO A 91 -13.45 -4.82 17.78
N ASP A 92 -14.16 -3.84 18.34
CA ASP A 92 -14.09 -2.43 17.94
C ASP A 92 -12.72 -1.77 18.18
N THR A 93 -11.94 -2.20 19.20
CA THR A 93 -10.59 -1.66 19.42
C THR A 93 -9.64 -1.92 18.24
N TRP A 94 -9.72 -3.09 17.60
CA TRP A 94 -8.88 -3.40 16.45
C TRP A 94 -9.31 -2.61 15.21
N LEU A 95 -10.62 -2.35 15.06
CA LEU A 95 -11.16 -1.51 14.01
C LEU A 95 -10.76 -0.04 14.17
N ALA A 96 -10.74 0.47 15.40
CA ALA A 96 -10.27 1.82 15.70
C ALA A 96 -8.78 1.99 15.33
N ALA A 97 -7.90 1.08 15.80
CA ALA A 97 -6.48 1.10 15.43
C ALA A 97 -6.26 0.92 13.91
N SER A 98 -7.08 0.08 13.26
CA SER A 98 -7.06 -0.10 11.81
C SER A 98 -7.61 1.11 11.03
N ALA A 99 -8.36 2.00 11.68
CA ALA A 99 -8.89 3.23 11.09
C ALA A 99 -7.94 4.42 11.28
N GLU A 100 -7.12 4.42 12.33
CA GLU A 100 -6.00 5.36 12.51
C GLU A 100 -4.94 5.16 11.42
N GLU A 101 -4.54 3.91 11.15
CA GLU A 101 -3.45 3.55 10.24
C GLU A 101 -3.87 2.54 9.16
N PRO A 102 -4.80 2.90 8.26
CA PRO A 102 -5.45 1.98 7.33
C PRO A 102 -4.51 1.42 6.25
N LEU A 103 -3.38 2.07 5.99
CA LEU A 103 -2.32 1.60 5.09
C LEU A 103 -1.69 0.27 5.55
N HIS A 104 -1.73 0.01 6.87
CA HIS A 104 -1.11 -1.15 7.48
C HIS A 104 -2.01 -2.40 7.46
N VAL A 105 -3.33 -2.23 7.24
CA VAL A 105 -4.32 -3.33 7.27
C VAL A 105 -4.02 -4.45 6.26
N PRO A 106 -3.67 -4.18 4.98
CA PRO A 106 -3.39 -5.26 4.03
C PRO A 106 -2.18 -6.12 4.41
N ALA A 107 -1.14 -5.50 4.99
CA ALA A 107 0.05 -6.21 5.47
C ALA A 107 -0.22 -6.98 6.76
N ALA A 108 -1.06 -6.44 7.66
CA ALA A 108 -1.47 -7.14 8.87
C ALA A 108 -2.29 -8.41 8.55
N ILE A 109 -3.16 -8.34 7.53
CA ILE A 109 -3.93 -9.49 7.04
C ILE A 109 -3.02 -10.53 6.35
N GLU A 110 -2.03 -10.09 5.57
CA GLU A 110 -1.00 -10.99 5.01
C GLU A 110 -0.20 -11.71 6.11
N GLN A 111 0.17 -11.01 7.18
CA GLN A 111 0.90 -11.59 8.31
C GLN A 111 0.03 -12.56 9.15
N LEU A 112 -1.25 -12.25 9.37
CA LEU A 112 -2.20 -13.18 9.99
C LEU A 112 -2.44 -14.45 9.16
N GLN A 113 -2.34 -14.34 7.83
CA GLN A 113 -2.39 -15.46 6.90
C GLN A 113 -1.10 -16.32 6.97
N GLU A 114 0.08 -15.69 7.04
CA GLU A 114 1.36 -16.39 7.30
C GLU A 114 1.31 -17.20 8.61
N TRP A 115 0.65 -16.69 9.64
CA TRP A 115 0.46 -17.38 10.93
C TRP A 115 -0.69 -18.39 10.95
N SER A 116 -1.45 -18.56 9.87
CA SER A 116 -2.66 -19.40 9.81
C SER A 116 -3.77 -19.03 10.82
N GLU A 117 -3.77 -17.79 11.34
CA GLU A 117 -4.75 -17.28 12.32
C GLU A 117 -5.85 -16.42 11.66
N ILE A 118 -5.73 -16.09 10.36
CA ILE A 118 -6.65 -15.14 9.70
C ILE A 118 -8.12 -15.57 9.75
N THR A 119 -8.43 -16.86 9.61
CA THR A 119 -9.82 -17.35 9.64
C THR A 119 -10.44 -17.12 11.01
N ARG A 120 -9.67 -17.36 12.09
CA ARG A 120 -10.10 -17.12 13.46
C ARG A 120 -10.38 -15.63 13.68
N VAL A 121 -9.45 -14.76 13.26
CA VAL A 121 -9.60 -13.30 13.37
C VAL A 121 -10.81 -12.81 12.58
N LEU A 122 -10.92 -13.15 11.30
CA LEU A 122 -12.02 -12.71 10.45
C LEU A 122 -13.39 -13.17 10.98
N CYS A 123 -13.50 -14.37 11.54
CA CYS A 123 -14.74 -14.84 12.18
C CYS A 123 -15.15 -14.06 13.45
N THR A 124 -14.29 -13.22 14.03
CA THR A 124 -14.69 -12.30 15.13
C THR A 124 -15.34 -11.00 14.64
N LEU A 125 -15.19 -10.66 13.35
CA LEU A 125 -15.73 -9.45 12.75
C LEU A 125 -17.16 -9.65 12.25
N THR A 126 -18.05 -8.72 12.53
CA THR A 126 -19.37 -8.71 11.89
C THR A 126 -19.26 -8.39 10.40
N ARG A 127 -20.32 -8.72 9.65
CA ARG A 127 -20.43 -8.39 8.22
C ARG A 127 -20.24 -6.89 7.94
N GLU A 128 -20.78 -6.04 8.80
CA GLU A 128 -20.71 -4.58 8.67
C GLU A 128 -19.28 -4.06 8.92
N GLN A 129 -18.60 -4.62 9.92
CA GLN A 129 -17.22 -4.28 10.25
C GLN A 129 -16.25 -4.71 9.15
N ALA A 130 -16.42 -5.92 8.58
CA ALA A 130 -15.68 -6.36 7.41
C ALA A 130 -15.91 -5.43 6.20
N LEU A 131 -17.17 -5.01 5.95
CA LEU A 131 -17.50 -4.06 4.89
C LEU A 131 -16.91 -2.65 5.12
N ALA A 132 -16.86 -2.19 6.37
CA ALA A 132 -16.22 -0.92 6.73
C ALA A 132 -14.72 -0.95 6.42
N LEU A 133 -14.01 -2.03 6.81
CA LEU A 133 -12.60 -2.21 6.46
C LEU A 133 -12.37 -2.28 4.95
N ILE A 134 -13.21 -3.00 4.20
CA ILE A 134 -13.11 -3.03 2.72
C ILE A 134 -13.18 -1.61 2.15
N LYS A 135 -14.16 -0.80 2.56
CA LYS A 135 -14.31 0.59 2.11
C LYS A 135 -13.09 1.45 2.45
N THR A 136 -12.56 1.31 3.67
CA THR A 136 -11.38 2.04 4.13
C THR A 136 -10.12 1.64 3.35
N VAL A 137 -9.85 0.34 3.20
CA VAL A 137 -8.71 -0.18 2.42
C VAL A 137 -8.82 0.24 0.96
N VAL A 138 -10.00 0.12 0.34
CA VAL A 138 -10.23 0.51 -1.07
C VAL A 138 -9.95 1.99 -1.29
N ARG A 139 -10.47 2.89 -0.44
CA ARG A 139 -10.22 4.34 -0.54
C ARG A 139 -8.73 4.66 -0.43
N VAL A 140 -8.08 4.13 0.60
CA VAL A 140 -6.69 4.44 0.96
C VAL A 140 -5.68 3.89 -0.07
N ASN A 141 -6.08 2.89 -0.86
CA ASN A 141 -5.27 2.33 -1.95
C ASN A 141 -5.63 2.91 -3.33
N GLU A 142 -6.44 3.98 -3.41
CA GLU A 142 -6.92 4.60 -4.66
C GLU A 142 -7.76 3.66 -5.55
N LEU A 143 -8.38 2.63 -4.97
CA LEU A 143 -9.10 1.57 -5.70
C LEU A 143 -10.61 1.85 -5.85
N GLU A 144 -11.06 3.10 -5.76
CA GLU A 144 -12.49 3.45 -5.59
C GLU A 144 -13.41 2.84 -6.65
N GLY A 145 -12.94 2.66 -7.89
CA GLY A 145 -13.67 1.98 -8.96
C GLY A 145 -14.04 0.52 -8.66
N LEU A 146 -13.37 -0.15 -7.73
CA LEU A 146 -13.62 -1.55 -7.35
C LEU A 146 -14.98 -1.74 -6.65
N LEU A 147 -15.43 -0.72 -5.90
CA LEU A 147 -16.74 -0.69 -5.22
C LEU A 147 -17.73 0.27 -5.90
N GLY A 148 -17.40 0.76 -7.09
CA GLY A 148 -18.30 1.54 -7.94
C GLY A 148 -19.38 0.67 -8.58
N ALA A 149 -20.44 1.30 -9.09
CA ALA A 149 -21.49 0.63 -9.84
C ALA A 149 -20.89 -0.21 -11.00
N PRO A 150 -21.47 -1.39 -11.32
CA PRO A 150 -20.93 -2.26 -12.35
C PRO A 150 -20.83 -1.51 -13.68
N ILE A 151 -19.67 -1.58 -14.34
CA ILE A 151 -19.46 -0.95 -15.64
C ILE A 151 -20.31 -1.68 -16.68
N VAL A 152 -21.54 -1.21 -16.89
CA VAL A 152 -22.42 -1.66 -17.97
C VAL A 152 -21.79 -1.22 -19.28
N SER A 153 -21.11 -2.15 -19.93
CA SER A 153 -20.61 -1.96 -21.29
C SER A 153 -21.82 -1.91 -22.22
N THR A 154 -22.24 -0.71 -22.63
CA THR A 154 -23.20 -0.51 -23.73
C THR A 154 -22.53 -0.93 -25.04
N ALA A 155 -22.52 -2.24 -25.28
CA ALA A 155 -21.86 -2.89 -26.40
C ALA A 155 -22.78 -3.95 -27.01
N GLU A 156 -24.01 -3.58 -27.31
CA GLU A 156 -24.88 -4.29 -28.27
C GLU A 156 -25.57 -3.29 -29.19
N PHE A 157 -26.01 -3.78 -30.36
CA PHE A 157 -26.23 -3.06 -31.62
C PHE A 157 -24.91 -2.50 -32.23
N SER A 158 -24.35 -3.11 -33.28
CA SER A 158 -25.04 -3.79 -34.38
C SER A 158 -24.63 -5.25 -34.58
N SER A 159 -25.61 -6.15 -34.50
CA SER A 159 -25.54 -7.44 -35.21
C SER A 159 -25.87 -7.20 -36.68
N ASN A 160 -25.03 -7.69 -37.59
CA ASN A 160 -25.42 -8.61 -38.68
C ASN A 160 -24.29 -8.76 -39.71
N CYS A 161 -23.60 -9.90 -39.69
CA CYS A 161 -23.54 -10.82 -40.84
C CYS A 161 -22.74 -12.09 -40.53
N SER A 162 -23.25 -13.21 -41.02
CA SER A 162 -22.61 -14.52 -41.11
C SER A 162 -23.41 -15.35 -42.13
N PRO A 163 -22.88 -16.46 -42.69
CA PRO A 163 -21.54 -17.01 -42.52
C PRO A 163 -20.78 -17.24 -43.86
N ALA A 164 -19.50 -17.58 -43.78
CA ALA A 164 -18.82 -18.37 -44.81
C ALA A 164 -17.93 -19.42 -44.14
N ARG A 165 -18.06 -20.69 -44.56
CA ARG A 165 -17.23 -21.80 -44.07
C ARG A 165 -15.83 -21.75 -44.70
N SER A 166 -14.81 -22.20 -43.96
CA SER A 166 -13.86 -23.18 -44.49
C SER A 166 -13.17 -23.93 -43.35
N GLU A 167 -12.66 -25.12 -43.64
CA GLU A 167 -12.27 -26.16 -42.67
C GLU A 167 -10.75 -26.31 -42.50
N ALA A 168 -10.36 -26.95 -41.39
CA ALA A 168 -9.16 -27.78 -41.18
C ALA A 168 -7.73 -27.23 -41.43
N ALA A 169 -6.90 -27.21 -40.36
CA ALA A 169 -5.83 -28.21 -40.10
C ALA A 169 -4.70 -27.65 -39.20
N THR A 170 -4.65 -27.93 -37.89
CA THR A 170 -3.91 -29.00 -37.15
C THR A 170 -2.37 -28.93 -37.00
N HIS A 171 -1.94 -28.97 -35.72
CA HIS A 171 -0.66 -29.41 -35.12
C HIS A 171 0.60 -28.50 -35.09
N GLY A 172 1.16 -28.37 -33.87
CA GLY A 172 2.46 -27.75 -33.58
C GLY A 172 2.69 -27.54 -32.07
N ASN A 173 2.96 -28.62 -31.32
CA ASN A 173 3.09 -28.59 -29.85
C ASN A 173 4.29 -27.78 -29.32
N ALA A 174 4.07 -27.05 -28.22
CA ALA A 174 5.13 -26.60 -27.30
C ALA A 174 4.61 -26.58 -25.85
N ALA A 175 5.24 -27.34 -24.96
CA ALA A 175 4.96 -27.32 -23.52
C ALA A 175 5.72 -26.17 -22.81
N GLY A 176 5.27 -25.62 -21.69
CA GLY A 176 3.99 -25.88 -21.01
C GLY A 176 3.64 -24.76 -20.02
N PHE A 177 2.49 -24.13 -20.25
CA PHE A 177 1.67 -23.53 -19.19
C PHE A 177 0.63 -24.57 -18.77
N PRO A 178 0.02 -24.48 -17.56
CA PRO A 178 -1.11 -25.33 -17.19
C PRO A 178 -2.35 -24.93 -18.01
N ASP A 179 -2.44 -25.49 -19.22
CA ASP A 179 -3.56 -25.28 -20.13
C ASP A 179 -4.73 -26.19 -19.72
N ALA A 180 -5.66 -25.61 -18.96
CA ALA A 180 -6.88 -26.27 -18.50
C ALA A 180 -8.10 -25.44 -18.90
N ILE A 181 -8.47 -25.49 -20.18
CA ILE A 181 -9.76 -24.97 -20.68
C ILE A 181 -10.90 -25.89 -20.20
N GLY A 182 -11.16 -25.85 -18.90
CA GLY A 182 -12.41 -26.32 -18.32
C GLY A 182 -13.50 -25.30 -18.60
N LYS A 183 -14.54 -25.68 -19.37
CA LYS A 183 -15.74 -24.86 -19.53
C LYS A 183 -16.30 -24.49 -18.14
N PRO A 184 -16.61 -23.21 -17.86
CA PRO A 184 -17.25 -22.85 -16.61
C PRO A 184 -18.63 -23.50 -16.54
N ARG A 185 -18.83 -24.41 -15.59
CA ARG A 185 -20.17 -24.85 -15.17
C ARG A 185 -20.83 -23.69 -14.42
N ASN A 186 -22.12 -23.44 -14.68
CA ASN A 186 -22.87 -22.26 -14.25
C ASN A 186 -22.75 -21.96 -12.74
N GLY A 187 -21.83 -21.06 -12.42
CA GLY A 187 -21.64 -20.42 -11.13
C GLY A 187 -20.62 -19.30 -11.32
N ALA A 188 -20.88 -18.10 -10.81
CA ALA A 188 -20.03 -16.93 -11.06
C ALA A 188 -18.62 -17.18 -10.49
N ALA A 189 -17.63 -17.33 -11.37
CA ALA A 189 -16.26 -17.69 -10.99
C ALA A 189 -15.66 -16.61 -10.07
N VAL A 190 -14.94 -17.06 -9.03
CA VAL A 190 -14.36 -16.16 -8.02
C VAL A 190 -13.23 -15.33 -8.65
N PRO A 191 -13.26 -13.98 -8.61
CA PRO A 191 -12.42 -13.11 -9.44
C PRO A 191 -10.91 -13.32 -9.27
N TRP A 192 -10.47 -13.71 -8.08
CA TRP A 192 -9.07 -13.84 -7.71
C TRP A 192 -8.49 -15.25 -7.85
N HIS A 193 -9.29 -16.27 -8.21
CA HIS A 193 -8.83 -17.67 -8.30
C HIS A 193 -7.76 -17.90 -9.39
N ARG A 194 -7.52 -16.92 -10.27
CA ARG A 194 -6.43 -16.94 -11.26
C ARG A 194 -5.07 -16.47 -10.68
N TYR A 195 -5.09 -15.78 -9.55
CA TYR A 195 -3.92 -15.08 -8.96
C TYR A 195 -3.60 -15.54 -7.54
N LEU A 196 -4.61 -16.00 -6.80
CA LEU A 196 -4.49 -16.55 -5.46
C LEU A 196 -4.91 -18.04 -5.50
N PRO A 197 -4.10 -18.96 -4.95
CA PRO A 197 -4.49 -20.35 -4.71
C PRO A 197 -5.78 -20.46 -3.88
N ALA A 198 -6.59 -21.50 -4.12
CA ALA A 198 -7.91 -21.66 -3.50
C ALA A 198 -7.84 -21.82 -1.97
N ASP A 199 -6.76 -22.40 -1.48
CA ASP A 199 -6.36 -22.52 -0.08
C ASP A 199 -6.11 -21.17 0.59
N MET A 200 -5.69 -20.12 -0.14
CA MET A 200 -5.44 -18.80 0.45
C MET A 200 -6.70 -18.00 0.77
N VAL A 201 -7.87 -18.34 0.21
CA VAL A 201 -9.14 -17.65 0.52
C VAL A 201 -10.22 -18.70 0.79
N PRO A 202 -10.33 -19.20 2.04
CA PRO A 202 -11.24 -20.28 2.39
C PRO A 202 -12.69 -20.02 1.97
N ALA A 203 -13.28 -20.96 1.22
CA ALA A 203 -14.65 -20.84 0.72
C ALA A 203 -15.72 -20.79 1.83
N ALA A 204 -15.39 -21.26 3.04
CA ALA A 204 -16.24 -21.25 4.23
C ALA A 204 -16.44 -19.85 4.85
N LEU A 205 -15.60 -18.86 4.52
CA LEU A 205 -15.76 -17.50 5.01
C LEU A 205 -16.95 -16.79 4.32
N PRO A 206 -17.66 -15.86 4.98
CA PRO A 206 -18.72 -15.06 4.36
C PRO A 206 -18.22 -14.25 3.14
N LYS A 207 -19.15 -13.72 2.32
CA LYS A 207 -18.81 -13.00 1.08
C LYS A 207 -17.88 -11.81 1.33
N GLU A 208 -18.18 -11.02 2.36
CA GLU A 208 -17.43 -9.84 2.76
C GLU A 208 -16.04 -10.21 3.26
N HIS A 209 -15.90 -11.16 4.20
CA HIS A 209 -14.61 -11.58 4.71
C HIS A 209 -13.69 -12.18 3.64
N ARG A 210 -14.25 -12.93 2.67
CA ARG A 210 -13.50 -13.41 1.49
C ARG A 210 -13.01 -12.26 0.61
N ALA A 211 -13.84 -11.24 0.38
CA ALA A 211 -13.46 -10.06 -0.39
C ALA A 211 -12.38 -9.24 0.31
N LEU A 212 -12.51 -9.00 1.63
CA LEU A 212 -11.50 -8.30 2.44
C LEU A 212 -10.14 -8.99 2.35
N LEU A 213 -10.11 -10.32 2.56
CA LEU A 213 -8.88 -11.12 2.48
C LEU A 213 -8.27 -11.08 1.08
N ALA A 214 -9.06 -11.29 0.03
CA ALA A 214 -8.59 -11.28 -1.35
C ALA A 214 -8.06 -9.91 -1.79
N ILE A 215 -8.76 -8.83 -1.48
CA ILE A 215 -8.32 -7.45 -1.78
C ILE A 215 -6.98 -7.17 -1.09
N CYS A 216 -6.86 -7.49 0.19
CA CYS A 216 -5.63 -7.25 0.94
C CYS A 216 -4.44 -8.03 0.37
N LEU A 217 -4.60 -9.34 0.08
CA LEU A 217 -3.54 -10.15 -0.53
C LEU A 217 -3.17 -9.67 -1.94
N LEU A 218 -4.13 -9.19 -2.73
CA LEU A 218 -3.88 -8.66 -4.09
C LEU A 218 -3.16 -7.31 -4.07
N ILE A 219 -3.51 -6.38 -3.18
CA ILE A 219 -2.76 -5.12 -2.98
C ILE A 219 -1.28 -5.40 -2.69
N ARG A 220 -1.04 -6.43 -1.87
CA ARG A 220 0.29 -6.78 -1.35
C ARG A 220 1.20 -7.49 -2.35
N ARG A 221 0.62 -8.38 -3.16
CA ARG A 221 1.36 -9.28 -4.06
C ARG A 221 1.22 -8.93 -5.55
N TRP A 222 0.11 -8.32 -5.94
CA TRP A 222 -0.25 -8.06 -7.34
C TRP A 222 -0.97 -6.70 -7.53
N PRO A 223 -0.39 -5.55 -7.10
CA PRO A 223 -1.04 -4.24 -7.16
C PRO A 223 -1.44 -3.81 -8.59
N GLY A 224 -0.73 -4.27 -9.62
CA GLY A 224 -1.10 -4.04 -11.03
C GLY A 224 -2.32 -4.86 -11.50
N VAL A 225 -2.62 -5.99 -10.85
CA VAL A 225 -3.78 -6.83 -11.21
C VAL A 225 -5.07 -6.21 -10.66
N ILE A 226 -5.07 -5.74 -9.41
CA ILE A 226 -6.28 -5.21 -8.76
C ILE A 226 -6.79 -3.90 -9.39
N THR A 227 -5.89 -3.13 -10.02
CA THR A 227 -6.22 -1.91 -10.79
C THR A 227 -6.64 -2.20 -12.23
N SER A 228 -6.43 -3.41 -12.75
CA SER A 228 -6.74 -3.75 -14.14
C SER A 228 -8.24 -3.76 -14.43
N THR A 229 -8.66 -3.15 -15.54
CA THR A 229 -10.08 -3.10 -15.96
C THR A 229 -10.75 -4.48 -16.05
N PRO A 230 -10.10 -5.55 -16.54
CA PRO A 230 -10.68 -6.89 -16.54
C PRO A 230 -10.93 -7.43 -15.12
N PHE A 231 -10.01 -7.19 -14.18
CA PHE A 231 -10.20 -7.61 -12.79
C PHE A 231 -11.33 -6.83 -12.12
N VAL A 232 -11.33 -5.49 -12.23
CA VAL A 232 -12.36 -4.63 -11.65
C VAL A 232 -13.75 -5.04 -12.12
N ARG A 233 -13.93 -5.27 -13.43
CA ARG A 233 -15.21 -5.75 -13.99
C ARG A 233 -15.63 -7.10 -13.39
N ASN A 234 -14.74 -8.09 -13.39
CA ASN A 234 -15.04 -9.42 -12.84
C ASN A 234 -15.37 -9.36 -11.34
N PHE A 235 -14.64 -8.51 -10.59
CA PHE A 235 -14.92 -8.28 -9.17
C PHE A 235 -16.28 -7.63 -8.95
N GLN A 236 -16.60 -6.55 -9.66
CA GLN A 236 -17.93 -5.92 -9.61
C GLN A 236 -19.04 -6.92 -9.92
N THR A 237 -18.92 -7.72 -10.99
CA THR A 237 -19.89 -8.77 -11.33
C THR A 237 -20.06 -9.76 -10.17
N TRP A 238 -18.98 -10.29 -9.62
CA TRP A 238 -19.08 -11.21 -8.47
C TRP A 238 -19.63 -10.53 -7.20
N TRP A 239 -19.28 -9.27 -6.96
CA TRP A 239 -19.68 -8.50 -5.78
C TRP A 239 -21.17 -8.13 -5.78
N TYR A 240 -21.69 -7.67 -6.92
CA TYR A 240 -23.10 -7.30 -7.10
C TYR A 240 -24.02 -8.46 -7.51
N ASN A 241 -23.48 -9.57 -8.02
CA ASN A 241 -24.28 -10.79 -8.16
C ASN A 241 -24.71 -11.26 -6.76
N GLU A 242 -26.01 -11.12 -6.48
CA GLU A 242 -26.64 -11.77 -5.34
C GLU A 242 -26.44 -13.27 -5.47
N SER A 243 -26.00 -13.91 -4.38
CA SER A 243 -26.02 -15.37 -4.32
C SER A 243 -27.44 -15.81 -3.97
N PRO A 244 -28.14 -16.59 -4.82
CA PRO A 244 -29.44 -17.12 -4.46
C PRO A 244 -29.27 -18.14 -3.34
N GLY A 245 -29.61 -17.73 -2.10
CA GLY A 245 -29.55 -18.60 -0.92
C GLY A 245 -28.73 -18.05 0.25
N SER A 246 -29.18 -16.96 0.87
CA SER A 246 -28.77 -16.61 2.25
C SER A 246 -29.85 -15.82 3.00
N ASN A 247 -31.11 -16.24 2.85
CA ASN A 247 -32.22 -15.84 3.73
C ASN A 247 -32.86 -17.10 4.34
N ALA A 248 -32.05 -17.84 5.10
CA ALA A 248 -32.48 -18.89 6.01
C ALA A 248 -31.47 -18.93 7.17
N PRO A 249 -31.88 -18.73 8.43
CA PRO A 249 -30.97 -18.86 9.56
C PRO A 249 -30.56 -20.33 9.71
N VAL A 250 -29.26 -20.60 9.66
CA VAL A 250 -28.73 -21.90 10.07
C VAL A 250 -28.93 -22.02 11.58
N LYS A 251 -29.97 -22.77 11.98
CA LYS A 251 -30.12 -23.22 13.37
C LYS A 251 -28.93 -24.12 13.70
N ILE A 252 -27.96 -23.57 14.42
CA ILE A 252 -27.00 -24.37 15.19
C ILE A 252 -27.77 -24.83 16.43
N GLU A 253 -28.22 -26.08 16.45
CA GLU A 253 -28.83 -26.67 17.65
C GLU A 253 -27.83 -26.61 18.81
N SER A 254 -28.24 -26.02 19.92
CA SER A 254 -27.45 -26.10 21.15
C SER A 254 -27.48 -27.53 21.68
N PRO A 255 -26.39 -28.05 22.27
CA PRO A 255 -26.44 -29.32 23.03
C PRO A 255 -27.48 -29.32 24.16
N ILE A 256 -27.92 -28.14 24.61
CA ILE A 256 -28.97 -27.94 25.61
C ILE A 256 -30.37 -28.22 25.03
N ASP A 257 -30.61 -27.89 23.75
CA ASP A 257 -31.93 -28.07 23.11
C ASP A 257 -32.29 -29.56 22.97
N ARG A 258 -31.29 -30.43 22.78
CA ARG A 258 -31.48 -31.90 22.74
C ARG A 258 -31.76 -32.55 24.09
N LEU A 259 -31.40 -31.89 25.20
CA LEU A 259 -31.75 -32.36 26.54
C LEU A 259 -33.18 -31.97 26.91
N LEU A 260 -33.66 -30.82 26.42
CA LEU A 260 -35.03 -30.36 26.64
C LEU A 260 -36.05 -31.09 25.75
N SER A 261 -35.68 -31.50 24.53
CA SER A 261 -36.56 -32.26 23.62
C SER A 261 -36.71 -33.75 23.94
N ALA A 262 -36.06 -34.26 25.00
CA ALA A 262 -35.99 -35.68 25.34
C ALA A 262 -36.83 -36.08 26.58
N GLN A 263 -37.62 -35.18 27.17
CA GLN A 263 -38.43 -35.45 28.37
C GLN A 263 -39.95 -35.29 28.19
N GLU A 264 -40.46 -34.92 27.01
CA GLU A 264 -41.90 -34.77 26.76
C GLU A 264 -42.44 -35.84 25.79
N ASP A 265 -42.50 -37.09 26.27
CA ASP A 265 -43.39 -38.13 25.73
C ASP A 265 -43.75 -39.11 26.87
N GLY A 266 -44.89 -38.88 27.54
CA GLY A 266 -45.13 -39.52 28.85
C GLY A 266 -46.49 -39.35 29.55
N THR A 267 -47.61 -39.39 28.83
CA THR A 267 -48.96 -39.76 29.33
C THR A 267 -49.63 -39.00 30.52
N SER A 268 -50.76 -38.36 30.18
CA SER A 268 -52.08 -38.49 30.84
C SER A 268 -52.40 -37.96 32.25
N SER A 269 -53.40 -37.06 32.24
CA SER A 269 -54.64 -37.06 33.06
C SER A 269 -54.79 -36.19 34.32
N GLN A 270 -55.97 -35.54 34.36
CA GLN A 270 -56.79 -35.09 35.51
C GLN A 270 -56.39 -33.86 36.35
N GLN A 271 -57.05 -32.73 36.04
CA GLN A 271 -58.14 -32.08 36.83
C GLN A 271 -57.87 -31.61 38.29
N ILE A 272 -58.57 -30.50 38.68
CA ILE A 272 -58.57 -29.80 40.00
C ILE A 272 -57.36 -28.84 40.16
N GLY A 273 -57.45 -27.59 40.64
CA GLY A 273 -58.58 -26.73 41.05
C GLY A 273 -58.21 -25.82 42.24
N SER A 274 -58.65 -24.54 42.26
CA SER A 274 -58.35 -23.51 43.30
C SER A 274 -56.87 -23.05 43.33
N GLY A 275 -56.45 -21.85 43.75
CA GLY A 275 -57.11 -20.63 44.28
C GLY A 275 -56.13 -19.86 45.20
N ILE A 276 -56.48 -18.64 45.63
CA ILE A 276 -55.83 -17.82 46.70
C ILE A 276 -54.64 -16.90 46.28
N ASP A 277 -54.99 -15.64 45.96
CA ASP A 277 -54.74 -14.37 46.70
C ASP A 277 -53.34 -13.72 46.96
N ASP A 278 -53.45 -12.43 47.33
CA ASP A 278 -52.52 -11.39 47.86
C ASP A 278 -51.53 -10.69 46.88
N GLU A 279 -51.73 -9.43 46.42
CA GLU A 279 -51.80 -8.10 47.10
C GLU A 279 -50.40 -7.63 47.61
N VAL A 280 -49.81 -6.43 47.35
CA VAL A 280 -50.25 -5.04 47.61
C VAL A 280 -49.46 -3.96 46.79
N SER A 281 -50.15 -2.87 46.40
CA SER A 281 -49.78 -1.45 46.05
C SER A 281 -48.30 -0.96 45.94
N LYS A 282 -47.88 -0.18 44.92
CA LYS A 282 -48.06 1.30 44.62
C LYS A 282 -47.30 2.25 45.61
N THR A 283 -46.75 3.44 45.27
CA THR A 283 -47.03 4.47 44.22
C THR A 283 -45.82 5.41 43.92
N ILE A 284 -46.01 6.54 43.18
CA ILE A 284 -45.00 7.33 42.41
C ILE A 284 -44.76 8.82 42.95
N PRO A 285 -44.28 9.89 42.21
CA PRO A 285 -43.32 10.92 42.71
C PRO A 285 -43.96 12.35 42.87
N PRO A 286 -43.30 13.57 42.78
CA PRO A 286 -42.60 14.11 41.57
C PRO A 286 -41.56 15.30 41.69
N ALA A 287 -40.99 15.71 40.55
CA ALA A 287 -40.70 17.11 40.10
C ALA A 287 -39.42 17.95 40.47
N VAL A 288 -39.18 18.98 39.62
CA VAL A 288 -37.99 19.84 39.32
C VAL A 288 -38.48 21.30 39.09
N PRO A 289 -37.78 22.44 39.41
CA PRO A 289 -37.08 23.25 38.35
C PRO A 289 -36.00 24.35 38.70
N ASN A 290 -35.14 24.64 37.70
CA ASN A 290 -34.52 25.92 37.21
C ASN A 290 -34.10 27.13 38.10
N GLY A 291 -33.00 27.82 37.69
CA GLY A 291 -32.73 29.25 38.02
C GLY A 291 -31.38 29.86 37.55
N ILE A 292 -31.42 30.90 36.70
CA ILE A 292 -30.33 31.57 35.94
C ILE A 292 -29.60 32.74 36.71
N GLN A 293 -28.48 33.24 36.15
CA GLN A 293 -27.52 34.35 36.50
C GLN A 293 -28.14 35.80 36.63
N PRO A 294 -27.45 37.01 36.60
CA PRO A 294 -26.01 37.40 36.49
C PRO A 294 -25.47 38.73 37.18
N LEU A 295 -24.18 39.05 36.94
CA LEU A 295 -23.49 40.37 36.70
C LEU A 295 -23.21 41.48 37.78
N LYS A 296 -21.95 42.00 37.77
CA LYS A 296 -21.40 43.41 37.96
C LYS A 296 -19.91 43.35 38.39
N SER A 297 -18.98 44.30 38.15
CA SER A 297 -18.81 45.48 37.26
C SER A 297 -17.35 46.01 37.33
N ALA A 298 -16.84 46.73 36.31
CA ALA A 298 -15.46 47.32 36.26
C ALA A 298 -15.32 48.66 37.05
N PRO A 299 -14.12 49.27 37.17
CA PRO A 299 -13.75 50.37 36.21
C PRO A 299 -12.24 50.73 35.96
N LEU A 300 -12.01 51.34 34.78
CA LEU A 300 -11.07 52.43 34.37
C LEU A 300 -9.51 52.34 34.42
N ALA A 301 -8.91 53.07 33.46
CA ALA A 301 -7.46 53.24 33.17
C ALA A 301 -6.89 54.61 33.68
N PRO A 302 -5.61 54.99 33.40
CA PRO A 302 -5.27 55.65 32.10
C PRO A 302 -3.84 55.38 31.53
N GLU A 303 -3.62 55.78 30.26
CA GLU A 303 -2.29 55.90 29.60
C GLU A 303 -1.61 57.28 29.83
N PRO A 304 -0.37 57.49 29.33
CA PRO A 304 -0.24 58.33 28.12
C PRO A 304 0.76 57.82 27.03
N GLY A 305 0.63 58.33 25.80
CA GLY A 305 1.44 58.01 24.60
C GLY A 305 2.88 58.59 24.56
N ILE A 306 3.57 58.76 23.43
CA ILE A 306 3.14 59.16 22.07
C ILE A 306 4.18 58.72 20.99
N ALA A 307 3.70 58.34 19.78
CA ALA A 307 4.36 58.28 18.45
C ALA A 307 5.69 57.49 18.25
N GLY A 308 5.97 56.89 17.08
CA GLY A 308 5.15 56.66 15.87
C GLY A 308 5.99 56.58 14.59
N SER A 309 5.65 55.68 13.65
CA SER A 309 5.79 55.85 12.19
C SER A 309 5.19 54.63 11.44
N ALA A 310 4.75 54.82 10.20
CA ALA A 310 3.92 53.85 9.47
C ALA A 310 4.63 53.19 8.27
N SER A 311 4.24 51.96 7.94
CA SER A 311 4.24 51.41 6.57
C SER A 311 3.30 50.21 6.43
N ALA A 312 2.84 49.98 5.20
CA ALA A 312 1.63 49.22 4.84
C ALA A 312 1.79 47.67 4.87
N PRO A 313 0.68 46.89 4.83
CA PRO A 313 0.70 45.46 5.17
C PRO A 313 1.10 44.52 4.01
N GLN A 314 1.71 43.38 4.38
CA GLN A 314 1.92 42.23 3.49
C GLN A 314 0.75 41.23 3.60
N PRO A 315 0.43 40.47 2.54
CA PRO A 315 -0.63 39.47 2.56
C PRO A 315 -0.24 38.21 3.35
N ASP A 316 -1.26 37.50 3.84
CA ASP A 316 -1.14 36.41 4.81
C ASP A 316 -0.17 35.28 4.41
N ARG A 317 0.80 35.03 5.29
CA ARG A 317 1.55 33.76 5.27
C ARG A 317 0.67 32.64 5.78
N ILE A 318 0.48 31.63 4.94
CA ILE A 318 -0.04 30.32 5.34
C ILE A 318 0.76 29.84 6.55
N ARG A 319 0.03 29.46 7.60
CA ARG A 319 0.53 29.01 8.90
C ARG A 319 1.43 27.79 8.71
N ALA A 320 2.74 27.98 8.88
CA ALA A 320 3.68 26.87 8.96
C ALA A 320 3.38 26.07 10.24
N GLU A 321 2.85 24.85 10.09
CA GLU A 321 2.77 23.89 11.17
C GLU A 321 4.19 23.41 11.52
N LYS A 322 4.47 23.33 12.82
CA LYS A 322 5.81 23.06 13.33
C LYS A 322 6.28 21.65 13.01
N ALA A 323 7.53 21.54 12.57
CA ALA A 323 8.24 20.29 12.46
C ALA A 323 8.73 19.82 13.84
N ASP A 324 7.86 19.13 14.60
CA ASP A 324 8.22 18.45 15.85
C ASP A 324 8.48 16.93 15.64
N GLY A 325 8.70 16.50 14.39
CA GLY A 325 8.83 15.08 14.00
C GLY A 325 10.25 14.51 13.92
N GLU A 326 11.30 15.34 14.01
CA GLU A 326 12.69 14.91 13.77
C GLU A 326 13.26 13.88 14.78
N PRO A 327 12.97 13.92 16.10
CA PRO A 327 13.58 12.98 17.05
C PRO A 327 13.14 11.53 16.82
N GLN A 328 11.85 11.32 16.51
CA GLN A 328 11.26 10.00 16.39
C GLN A 328 11.70 9.26 15.10
N GLN A 329 12.04 10.01 14.05
CA GLN A 329 12.47 9.44 12.77
C GLN A 329 13.93 8.98 12.79
N ARG A 330 14.81 9.68 13.54
CA ARG A 330 16.23 9.30 13.69
C ARG A 330 16.40 7.94 14.37
N ALA A 331 15.74 7.73 15.52
CA ALA A 331 15.77 6.45 16.24
C ALA A 331 15.32 5.28 15.34
N ASN A 332 14.17 5.45 14.66
CA ASN A 332 13.62 4.44 13.75
C ASN A 332 14.49 4.12 12.52
N ALA A 333 15.50 4.93 12.19
CA ALA A 333 16.35 4.75 11.02
C ALA A 333 17.68 4.05 11.34
N GLU A 334 18.27 4.30 12.51
CA GLU A 334 19.53 3.67 12.93
C GLU A 334 19.31 2.33 13.64
N GLU A 335 18.14 2.11 14.26
CA GLU A 335 17.85 0.97 15.14
C GLU A 335 17.08 -0.20 14.48
N LYS A 336 16.88 -0.19 13.15
CA LYS A 336 16.14 -1.24 12.40
C LYS A 336 16.99 -2.46 12.00
N GLY A 337 17.82 -3.00 12.92
CA GLY A 337 18.61 -4.20 12.66
C GLY A 337 19.67 -4.05 11.55
N THR A 338 20.11 -5.16 10.94
CA THR A 338 21.18 -5.13 9.91
C THR A 338 20.65 -4.75 8.53
N GLY A 339 20.36 -3.45 8.32
CA GLY A 339 20.01 -2.90 7.02
C GLY A 339 21.06 -3.19 5.94
N GLU A 340 20.61 -3.44 4.71
CA GLU A 340 21.48 -3.86 3.60
C GLU A 340 22.22 -2.66 3.00
N PHE A 341 23.55 -2.70 2.98
CA PHE A 341 24.34 -1.62 2.40
C PHE A 341 24.28 -1.65 0.86
N THR A 342 23.99 -0.49 0.26
CA THR A 342 23.94 -0.29 -1.19
C THR A 342 24.80 0.89 -1.62
N LEU A 343 25.38 0.81 -2.82
CA LEU A 343 26.07 1.86 -3.56
C LEU A 343 25.17 2.51 -4.62
N ALA A 344 23.96 1.98 -4.82
CA ALA A 344 23.02 2.36 -5.88
C ALA A 344 21.67 2.85 -5.32
N GLY A 345 21.63 3.33 -4.07
CA GLY A 345 20.40 3.73 -3.38
C GLY A 345 19.57 4.78 -4.14
N GLY A 346 20.25 5.67 -4.88
CA GLY A 346 19.61 6.68 -5.74
C GLY A 346 18.76 6.10 -6.89
N VAL A 347 18.86 4.80 -7.19
CA VAL A 347 17.91 4.10 -8.07
C VAL A 347 16.48 4.16 -7.51
N LEU A 348 16.28 4.20 -6.18
CA LEU A 348 14.96 4.35 -5.57
C LEU A 348 14.32 5.73 -5.86
N TYR A 349 15.12 6.76 -6.15
CA TYR A 349 14.60 8.07 -6.58
C TYR A 349 13.78 8.00 -7.88
N LEU A 350 14.05 7.00 -8.74
CA LEU A 350 13.30 6.78 -9.97
C LEU A 350 11.82 6.40 -9.71
N VAL A 351 11.41 6.12 -8.47
CA VAL A 351 9.99 5.94 -8.11
C VAL A 351 9.17 7.21 -8.39
N HIS A 352 9.74 8.40 -8.16
CA HIS A 352 9.07 9.66 -8.54
C HIS A 352 8.90 9.77 -10.05
N PHE A 353 9.92 9.38 -10.82
CA PHE A 353 9.81 9.30 -12.28
C PHE A 353 8.75 8.28 -12.72
N LEU A 354 8.67 7.10 -12.11
CA LEU A 354 7.66 6.08 -12.41
C LEU A 354 6.23 6.59 -12.17
N ARG A 355 6.01 7.30 -11.05
CA ARG A 355 4.71 7.94 -10.73
C ARG A 355 4.40 9.07 -11.72
N ALA A 356 5.31 10.02 -11.89
CA ALA A 356 5.08 11.21 -12.71
C ALA A 356 4.92 10.91 -14.22
N SER A 357 5.60 9.87 -14.73
CA SER A 357 5.42 9.38 -16.11
C SER A 357 4.19 8.48 -16.29
N GLY A 358 3.54 8.05 -15.19
CA GLY A 358 2.46 7.10 -15.19
C GLY A 358 2.82 5.74 -15.79
N LEU A 359 4.10 5.38 -15.87
CA LEU A 359 4.63 4.22 -16.61
C LEU A 359 3.99 2.89 -16.20
N ILE A 360 3.70 2.71 -14.91
CA ILE A 360 3.11 1.49 -14.36
C ILE A 360 1.63 1.37 -14.75
N ARG A 361 0.90 2.50 -14.81
CA ARG A 361 -0.55 2.53 -15.05
C ARG A 361 -0.94 2.59 -16.53
N HIS A 362 -0.10 3.18 -17.40
CA HIS A 362 -0.41 3.34 -18.83
C HIS A 362 -0.07 2.11 -19.69
N PHE A 363 0.86 1.25 -19.25
CA PHE A 363 1.35 0.13 -20.07
C PHE A 363 1.08 -1.21 -19.41
N ASP A 364 0.03 -1.90 -19.86
CA ASP A 364 -0.24 -3.30 -19.48
C ASP A 364 0.84 -4.23 -20.05
N THR A 365 1.89 -4.43 -19.26
CA THR A 365 3.11 -5.16 -19.63
C THR A 365 3.33 -6.39 -18.76
N GLY A 366 2.48 -6.64 -17.76
CA GLY A 366 2.70 -7.66 -16.73
C GLY A 366 3.91 -7.40 -15.82
N LEU A 367 4.58 -6.24 -15.93
CA LEU A 367 5.67 -5.83 -15.03
C LEU A 367 5.09 -5.21 -13.75
N SER A 368 5.63 -5.58 -12.59
CA SER A 368 5.46 -4.76 -11.39
C SER A 368 6.28 -3.47 -11.48
N GLY A 369 5.95 -2.49 -10.65
CA GLY A 369 6.79 -1.31 -10.49
C GLY A 369 8.22 -1.63 -10.01
N TRP A 370 8.41 -2.66 -9.17
CA TRP A 370 9.72 -3.12 -8.71
C TRP A 370 10.55 -3.76 -9.84
N ALA A 371 9.92 -4.56 -10.70
CA ALA A 371 10.55 -5.11 -11.91
C ALA A 371 11.01 -3.98 -12.85
N LEU A 372 10.14 -3.00 -13.09
CA LEU A 372 10.40 -1.88 -13.98
C LEU A 372 11.50 -0.95 -13.40
N LEU A 373 11.48 -0.70 -12.10
CA LEU A 373 12.52 0.05 -11.38
C LEU A 373 13.91 -0.60 -11.53
N ASN A 374 13.98 -1.93 -11.39
CA ASN A 374 15.21 -2.71 -11.59
C ASN A 374 15.72 -2.59 -13.04
N LEU A 375 14.83 -2.71 -14.03
CA LEU A 375 15.16 -2.58 -15.45
C LEU A 375 15.61 -1.16 -15.83
N LEU A 376 14.94 -0.12 -15.32
CA LEU A 376 15.32 1.28 -15.55
C LEU A 376 16.66 1.60 -14.91
N GLY A 377 16.89 1.22 -13.65
CA GLY A 377 18.19 1.40 -12.98
C GLY A 377 19.34 0.80 -13.80
N ARG A 378 19.18 -0.45 -14.28
CA ARG A 378 20.14 -1.11 -15.19
C ARG A 378 20.35 -0.36 -16.50
N CYS A 379 19.28 0.10 -17.15
CA CYS A 379 19.37 0.81 -18.43
C CYS A 379 20.00 2.21 -18.32
N LEU A 380 19.74 2.92 -17.21
CA LEU A 380 20.20 4.31 -17.00
C LEU A 380 21.61 4.40 -16.43
N LEU A 381 22.08 3.36 -15.71
CA LEU A 381 23.48 3.24 -15.27
C LEU A 381 24.43 2.79 -16.41
N GLU A 382 23.90 2.22 -17.49
CA GLU A 382 24.65 1.80 -18.69
C GLU A 382 25.94 1.02 -18.39
N ARG A 383 27.11 1.64 -18.60
CA ARG A 383 28.43 1.03 -18.38
C ARG A 383 28.82 1.00 -16.91
N ASP A 384 28.33 1.96 -16.12
CA ASP A 384 28.60 2.04 -14.69
C ASP A 384 27.83 0.97 -13.90
N PHE A 385 26.79 0.36 -14.49
CA PHE A 385 26.09 -0.78 -13.89
C PHE A 385 27.05 -1.92 -13.50
N VAL A 386 28.12 -2.17 -14.27
CA VAL A 386 29.11 -3.23 -13.98
C VAL A 386 29.68 -3.08 -12.57
N ARG A 387 29.91 -1.82 -12.11
CA ARG A 387 30.45 -1.49 -10.79
C ARG A 387 29.52 -1.87 -9.63
N VAL A 388 28.21 -1.86 -9.88
CA VAL A 388 27.16 -2.19 -8.90
C VAL A 388 26.40 -3.45 -9.27
N SER A 389 26.96 -4.30 -10.14
CA SER A 389 26.27 -5.49 -10.66
C SER A 389 25.96 -6.54 -9.59
N GLN A 390 26.73 -6.55 -8.49
CA GLN A 390 26.57 -7.39 -7.31
C GLN A 390 25.95 -6.65 -6.11
N ASP A 391 25.40 -5.44 -6.32
CA ASP A 391 24.83 -4.64 -5.23
C ASP A 391 23.58 -5.32 -4.62
N PRO A 392 23.47 -5.40 -3.27
CA PRO A 392 22.32 -6.01 -2.60
C PRO A 392 20.96 -5.45 -3.03
N LEU A 393 20.90 -4.18 -3.47
CA LEU A 393 19.69 -3.55 -3.97
C LEU A 393 18.98 -4.38 -5.05
N TRP A 394 19.70 -5.05 -5.95
CA TRP A 394 19.06 -5.83 -7.01
C TRP A 394 18.35 -7.08 -6.48
N GLN A 395 18.86 -7.67 -5.39
CA GLN A 395 18.23 -8.79 -4.68
C GLN A 395 17.09 -8.32 -3.79
N ALA A 396 17.21 -7.13 -3.19
CA ALA A 396 16.12 -6.46 -2.47
C ALA A 396 14.93 -6.15 -3.40
N LEU A 397 15.20 -5.55 -4.56
CA LEU A 397 14.19 -5.30 -5.60
C LEU A 397 13.55 -6.58 -6.16
N ALA A 398 14.27 -7.72 -6.16
CA ALA A 398 13.68 -9.00 -6.55
C ALA A 398 12.72 -9.55 -5.47
N ARG A 399 13.11 -9.49 -4.18
CA ARG A 399 12.25 -9.88 -3.06
C ARG A 399 10.98 -9.01 -2.95
N LEU A 400 11.11 -7.70 -3.14
CA LEU A 400 9.97 -6.76 -3.17
C LEU A 400 9.00 -7.03 -4.34
N ASP A 401 9.51 -7.57 -5.44
CA ASP A 401 8.77 -8.02 -6.63
C ASP A 401 8.19 -9.45 -6.49
N GLY A 402 8.35 -10.09 -5.32
CA GLY A 402 7.93 -11.47 -5.10
C GLY A 402 8.68 -12.50 -5.95
N ARG A 403 9.80 -12.12 -6.57
CA ARG A 403 10.65 -13.00 -7.39
C ARG A 403 11.77 -13.60 -6.57
N ASP A 404 12.16 -14.81 -6.95
CA ASP A 404 13.47 -15.35 -6.57
C ASP A 404 14.59 -14.41 -7.07
N PRO A 405 15.61 -14.07 -6.24
CA PRO A 405 16.70 -13.16 -6.61
C PRO A 405 17.49 -13.54 -7.87
N GLN A 406 17.54 -14.82 -8.24
CA GLN A 406 18.22 -15.31 -9.45
C GLN A 406 17.34 -15.19 -10.71
N THR A 407 16.02 -15.04 -10.54
CA THR A 407 15.10 -14.89 -11.68
C THR A 407 15.24 -13.47 -12.27
N PRO A 408 15.55 -13.32 -13.57
CA PRO A 408 15.75 -12.01 -14.16
C PRO A 408 14.46 -11.16 -14.14
N PRO A 409 14.55 -9.84 -13.90
CA PRO A 409 13.41 -8.94 -13.99
C PRO A 409 12.81 -8.95 -15.40
N GLY A 410 11.48 -8.97 -15.48
CA GLY A 410 10.74 -9.02 -16.73
C GLY A 410 10.52 -10.41 -17.32
N ALA A 411 10.70 -11.48 -16.55
CA ALA A 411 10.32 -12.84 -16.96
C ALA A 411 8.81 -12.96 -17.31
N GLY A 412 7.94 -12.26 -16.59
CA GLY A 412 6.49 -12.18 -16.86
C GLY A 412 6.06 -11.14 -17.89
N PHE A 413 6.99 -10.56 -18.66
CA PHE A 413 6.68 -9.45 -19.57
C PHE A 413 5.78 -9.86 -20.74
N VAL A 414 4.64 -9.18 -20.87
CA VAL A 414 3.71 -9.29 -22.00
C VAL A 414 4.03 -8.19 -23.03
N SER A 415 4.35 -8.58 -24.26
CA SER A 415 4.67 -7.64 -25.33
C SER A 415 3.43 -7.14 -26.06
N SER A 416 3.31 -5.83 -26.24
CA SER A 416 2.32 -5.24 -27.15
C SER A 416 2.84 -5.21 -28.59
N SER A 417 1.91 -5.27 -29.55
CA SER A 417 2.19 -5.00 -30.96
C SER A 417 2.48 -3.52 -31.24
N ARG A 418 1.95 -2.60 -30.43
CA ARG A 418 2.08 -1.13 -30.58
C ARG A 418 2.43 -0.48 -29.25
N TYR A 419 3.25 0.57 -29.27
CA TYR A 419 3.48 1.45 -28.12
C TYR A 419 3.22 2.89 -28.56
N HIS A 420 2.48 3.64 -27.75
CA HIS A 420 2.24 5.07 -27.93
C HIS A 420 2.55 5.78 -26.62
N ALA A 421 3.09 7.00 -26.71
CA ALA A 421 3.36 7.83 -25.56
C ALA A 421 2.02 8.38 -25.04
N PRO A 422 1.76 8.33 -23.72
CA PRO A 422 0.64 9.05 -23.12
C PRO A 422 0.67 10.54 -23.47
N GLU A 423 -0.49 11.18 -23.57
CA GLU A 423 -0.58 12.64 -23.78
C GLU A 423 0.18 13.43 -22.71
N SER A 424 0.23 12.91 -21.47
CA SER A 424 1.00 13.46 -20.35
C SER A 424 2.51 13.51 -20.59
N TRP A 425 3.07 12.73 -21.52
CA TRP A 425 4.48 12.81 -21.91
C TRP A 425 4.77 13.97 -22.86
N LEU A 426 3.75 14.42 -23.59
CA LEU A 426 3.80 15.56 -24.53
C LEU A 426 3.29 16.86 -23.88
N ALA A 427 2.67 16.78 -22.70
CA ALA A 427 2.14 17.92 -21.98
C ALA A 427 3.23 18.97 -21.68
N GLY A 428 3.01 20.20 -22.15
CA GLY A 428 3.95 21.32 -22.00
C GLY A 428 5.05 21.39 -23.06
N LEU A 429 5.04 20.51 -24.06
CA LEU A 429 5.88 20.65 -25.27
C LEU A 429 5.14 21.42 -26.37
N GLU A 430 5.91 22.00 -27.30
CA GLU A 430 5.34 22.54 -28.54
C GLU A 430 4.62 21.43 -29.31
N THR A 431 3.43 21.71 -29.83
CA THR A 431 2.64 20.73 -30.58
C THR A 431 2.88 20.80 -32.10
N ASP A 432 3.42 21.91 -32.61
CA ASP A 432 3.77 22.09 -34.02
C ASP A 432 5.25 21.76 -34.28
N PHE A 433 5.57 20.46 -34.21
CA PHE A 433 6.89 19.94 -34.56
C PHE A 433 6.83 18.95 -35.72
N ILE A 434 7.93 18.86 -36.48
CA ILE A 434 8.07 17.85 -37.54
C ILE A 434 8.68 16.58 -36.91
N PRO A 435 7.92 15.48 -36.73
CA PRO A 435 8.44 14.26 -36.13
C PRO A 435 9.58 13.65 -36.95
N LEU A 436 10.49 12.94 -36.26
CA LEU A 436 11.55 12.17 -36.89
C LEU A 436 11.10 10.70 -37.00
N VAL A 437 11.03 10.15 -38.22
CA VAL A 437 10.58 8.78 -38.45
C VAL A 437 11.77 7.88 -38.78
N ARG A 438 11.84 6.71 -38.12
CA ARG A 438 12.75 5.62 -38.43
C ARG A 438 11.99 4.42 -38.98
N PHE A 439 12.33 4.02 -40.20
CA PHE A 439 11.80 2.82 -40.84
C PHE A 439 12.58 1.58 -40.41
N ARG A 440 11.88 0.49 -40.08
CA ARG A 440 12.46 -0.84 -39.82
C ARG A 440 11.89 -1.85 -40.82
N SER A 441 12.39 -3.09 -40.81
CA SER A 441 11.89 -4.15 -41.72
C SER A 441 10.45 -4.61 -41.42
N ARG A 442 9.90 -4.26 -40.24
CA ARG A 442 8.51 -4.49 -39.82
C ARG A 442 8.06 -3.29 -38.98
N GLY A 443 7.55 -2.26 -39.65
CA GLY A 443 6.97 -1.06 -39.04
C GLY A 443 7.93 0.11 -38.79
N CYS A 444 7.40 1.20 -38.25
CA CYS A 444 8.10 2.46 -38.00
C CYS A 444 8.15 2.86 -36.52
N GLU A 445 9.13 3.69 -36.21
CA GLU A 445 9.23 4.43 -34.95
C GLU A 445 9.09 5.92 -35.25
N THR A 446 8.20 6.60 -34.53
CA THR A 446 7.99 8.05 -34.60
C THR A 446 8.61 8.68 -33.36
N TRP A 447 9.52 9.62 -33.56
CA TRP A 447 10.31 10.27 -32.51
C TRP A 447 10.00 11.76 -32.43
N HIS A 448 9.97 12.27 -31.20
CA HIS A 448 10.00 13.71 -30.93
C HIS A 448 11.39 14.27 -31.27
N PRO A 449 11.52 15.52 -31.75
CA PRO A 449 12.82 16.15 -32.02
C PRO A 449 13.76 16.15 -30.80
N GLU A 450 13.19 16.24 -29.59
CA GLU A 450 13.85 16.09 -28.29
C GLU A 450 14.52 14.71 -28.04
N GLY A 451 14.32 13.73 -28.92
CA GLY A 451 15.09 12.48 -28.91
C GLY A 451 14.43 11.29 -28.21
N PHE A 452 13.12 11.33 -27.93
CA PHE A 452 12.36 10.20 -27.40
C PHE A 452 11.27 9.70 -28.35
N LEU A 453 10.78 8.46 -28.17
CA LEU A 453 9.74 7.88 -29.02
C LEU A 453 8.34 8.34 -28.58
N ILE A 454 7.52 8.69 -29.57
CA ILE A 454 6.09 8.99 -29.43
C ILE A 454 5.26 7.77 -29.85
N ALA A 455 5.69 7.04 -30.88
CA ALA A 455 5.03 5.82 -31.33
C ALA A 455 6.04 4.77 -31.81
N ASP A 456 5.73 3.49 -31.56
CA ASP A 456 6.37 2.33 -32.18
C ASP A 456 5.26 1.41 -32.72
N GLU A 457 5.12 1.39 -34.04
CA GLU A 457 4.02 0.74 -34.77
C GLU A 457 4.53 -0.35 -35.72
N PRO A 458 3.71 -1.39 -36.00
CA PRO A 458 4.08 -2.51 -36.87
C PRO A 458 3.94 -2.20 -38.37
N ASP A 459 3.28 -1.10 -38.72
CA ASP A 459 2.91 -0.72 -40.08
C ASP A 459 3.14 0.78 -40.31
N PHE A 460 3.18 1.21 -41.57
CA PHE A 460 3.48 2.57 -42.00
C PHE A 460 2.23 3.39 -42.37
N ASP A 461 1.06 2.77 -42.47
CA ASP A 461 -0.17 3.41 -42.94
C ASP A 461 -0.60 4.61 -42.07
N SER A 462 -0.40 4.51 -40.75
CA SER A 462 -0.64 5.58 -39.78
C SER A 462 0.20 6.84 -40.00
N ILE A 463 1.38 6.72 -40.64
CA ILE A 463 2.31 7.84 -40.86
C ILE A 463 2.37 8.34 -42.30
N ARG A 464 1.64 7.71 -43.26
CA ARG A 464 1.67 8.09 -44.69
C ARG A 464 1.27 9.54 -44.95
N HIS A 465 0.40 10.10 -44.11
CA HIS A 465 -0.12 11.46 -44.23
C HIS A 465 0.68 12.50 -43.43
N LEU A 466 1.66 12.07 -42.62
CA LEU A 466 2.45 12.96 -41.79
C LEU A 466 3.65 13.53 -42.56
N ARG A 467 3.93 14.81 -42.36
CA ARG A 467 5.22 15.41 -42.74
C ARG A 467 6.26 15.01 -41.70
N PHE A 468 7.30 14.27 -42.09
CA PHE A 468 8.37 13.82 -41.20
C PHE A 468 9.77 14.06 -41.77
N ARG A 469 10.80 14.03 -40.91
CA ARG A 469 12.21 13.90 -41.34
C ARG A 469 12.71 12.48 -41.05
N ARG A 470 13.68 11.97 -41.82
CA ARG A 470 14.20 10.61 -41.61
C ARG A 470 15.19 10.57 -40.46
N CYS A 471 14.88 9.84 -39.40
CA CYS A 471 15.75 9.62 -38.26
C CYS A 471 16.84 8.57 -38.58
N ARG A 472 18.08 8.83 -38.16
CA ARG A 472 19.19 7.84 -38.14
C ARG A 472 19.56 7.39 -36.73
N ASN A 473 19.02 8.03 -35.69
CA ASN A 473 19.39 7.73 -34.31
C ASN A 473 18.97 6.31 -33.92
N ALA A 474 19.84 5.64 -33.19
CA ALA A 474 19.62 4.34 -32.61
C ALA A 474 19.95 4.40 -31.13
N VAL A 475 18.94 4.25 -30.28
CA VAL A 475 19.18 4.11 -28.85
C VAL A 475 19.55 2.66 -28.58
N HIS A 476 20.78 2.43 -28.14
CA HIS A 476 21.23 1.11 -27.78
C HIS A 476 20.86 0.82 -26.31
N ILE A 477 19.85 -0.02 -26.11
CA ILE A 477 19.51 -0.55 -24.78
C ILE A 477 20.58 -1.57 -24.38
N ARG A 478 21.33 -1.25 -23.32
CA ARG A 478 22.30 -2.13 -22.69
C ARG A 478 21.70 -2.66 -21.40
N LEU A 479 21.77 -3.98 -21.23
CA LEU A 479 21.31 -4.71 -20.05
C LEU A 479 22.40 -5.72 -19.71
N GLU A 480 23.43 -5.23 -19.03
CA GLU A 480 24.57 -6.06 -18.66
C GLU A 480 24.12 -7.16 -17.68
N GLY A 481 24.62 -8.38 -17.91
CA GLY A 481 24.31 -9.56 -17.09
C GLY A 481 22.92 -10.18 -17.27
N ILE A 482 22.00 -9.63 -18.10
CA ILE A 482 20.66 -10.21 -18.30
C ILE A 482 20.34 -10.43 -19.79
N ARG A 483 19.85 -11.63 -20.10
CA ARG A 483 19.18 -11.91 -21.39
C ARG A 483 17.68 -11.58 -21.25
N VAL A 484 17.24 -10.54 -21.98
CA VAL A 484 15.82 -10.16 -22.08
C VAL A 484 15.18 -10.60 -23.40
N SER A 485 13.87 -10.80 -23.40
CA SER A 485 13.10 -11.10 -24.61
C SER A 485 13.16 -9.95 -25.62
N ARG A 486 12.92 -10.25 -26.90
CA ARG A 486 12.87 -9.23 -27.97
C ARG A 486 11.76 -8.20 -27.72
N GLY A 487 10.62 -8.64 -27.17
CA GLY A 487 9.51 -7.76 -26.79
C GLY A 487 9.92 -6.79 -25.68
N LEU A 488 10.53 -7.29 -24.61
CA LEU A 488 10.98 -6.44 -23.50
C LEU A 488 12.06 -5.45 -23.95
N ARG A 489 13.00 -5.88 -24.80
CA ARG A 489 14.00 -4.97 -25.39
C ARG A 489 13.35 -3.87 -26.25
N ARG A 490 12.28 -4.16 -26.99
CA ARG A 490 11.51 -3.16 -27.77
C ARG A 490 10.80 -2.16 -26.85
N PHE A 491 10.17 -2.64 -25.77
CA PHE A 491 9.53 -1.76 -24.79
C PHE A 491 10.54 -0.85 -24.08
N LEU A 492 11.69 -1.38 -23.67
CA LEU A 492 12.75 -0.56 -23.09
C LEU A 492 13.37 0.42 -24.10
N HIS A 493 13.44 0.04 -25.39
CA HIS A 493 13.81 0.96 -26.47
C HIS A 493 12.82 2.12 -26.62
N PHE A 494 11.54 1.88 -26.36
CA PHE A 494 10.51 2.91 -26.34
C PHE A 494 10.59 3.82 -25.10
N VAL A 495 10.73 3.26 -23.90
CA VAL A 495 10.65 3.99 -22.62
C VAL A 495 11.94 4.71 -22.23
N VAL A 496 13.10 4.06 -22.36
CA VAL A 496 14.37 4.59 -21.82
C VAL A 496 14.80 5.93 -22.46
N PRO A 497 14.57 6.22 -23.75
CA PRO A 497 14.82 7.55 -24.32
C PRO A 497 14.02 8.65 -23.61
N TYR A 498 12.73 8.43 -23.36
CA TYR A 498 11.90 9.37 -22.62
C TYR A 498 12.38 9.53 -21.18
N ALA A 499 12.76 8.44 -20.50
CA ALA A 499 13.34 8.50 -19.15
C ALA A 499 14.62 9.33 -19.10
N ARG A 500 15.56 9.13 -20.04
CA ARG A 500 16.79 9.92 -20.14
C ARG A 500 16.51 11.40 -20.39
N TRP A 501 15.65 11.71 -21.36
CA TRP A 501 15.28 13.09 -21.68
C TRP A 501 14.60 13.77 -20.49
N ARG A 502 13.55 13.16 -19.92
CA ARG A 502 12.76 13.76 -18.84
C ARG A 502 13.58 13.98 -17.58
N LEU A 503 14.41 13.01 -17.19
CA LEU A 503 15.32 13.18 -16.04
C LEU A 503 16.42 14.20 -16.34
N GLY A 504 16.93 14.27 -17.57
CA GLY A 504 17.88 15.31 -18.01
C GLY A 504 17.30 16.71 -17.87
N CYS A 505 16.06 16.94 -18.32
CA CYS A 505 15.36 18.22 -18.12
C CYS A 505 15.24 18.61 -16.65
N SER A 506 15.06 17.64 -15.74
CA SER A 506 14.97 17.90 -14.30
C SER A 506 16.32 18.07 -13.59
N LEU A 507 17.40 17.49 -14.13
CA LEU A 507 18.73 17.44 -13.50
C LEU A 507 19.76 18.39 -14.12
N GLY A 508 19.45 19.00 -15.26
CA GLY A 508 20.36 19.86 -16.02
C GLY A 508 21.59 19.08 -16.51
N ASP A 509 22.76 19.69 -16.38
CA ASP A 509 24.05 19.09 -16.79
C ASP A 509 24.52 17.92 -15.89
N THR A 510 23.77 17.58 -14.84
CA THR A 510 24.15 16.51 -13.90
C THR A 510 23.99 15.14 -14.55
N ALA A 511 25.07 14.36 -14.62
CA ALA A 511 24.99 13.02 -15.19
C ALA A 511 24.18 12.07 -14.29
N LEU A 512 23.28 11.27 -14.89
CA LEU A 512 22.38 10.36 -14.18
C LEU A 512 23.09 9.44 -13.18
N ARG A 513 24.25 8.88 -13.54
CA ARG A 513 25.04 8.02 -12.66
C ARG A 513 25.38 8.71 -11.32
N ASP A 514 25.60 10.04 -11.34
CA ASP A 514 26.03 10.81 -10.18
C ASP A 514 24.83 11.06 -9.23
N VAL A 515 23.58 10.89 -9.71
CA VAL A 515 22.35 10.88 -8.91
C VAL A 515 21.96 9.47 -8.47
N LEU A 516 22.16 8.45 -9.31
CA LEU A 516 21.75 7.07 -9.05
C LEU A 516 22.72 6.30 -8.14
N LEU A 517 24.04 6.56 -8.24
CA LEU A 517 25.07 5.90 -7.44
C LEU A 517 25.27 6.61 -6.10
N ARG A 518 24.31 6.42 -5.19
CA ARG A 518 24.33 6.96 -3.83
C ARG A 518 24.46 5.86 -2.80
N LYS A 519 25.35 6.05 -1.82
CA LYS A 519 25.61 5.08 -0.76
C LYS A 519 24.54 5.17 0.32
N GLY A 520 24.09 4.05 0.85
CA GLY A 520 23.12 4.05 1.94
C GLY A 520 22.90 2.66 2.54
N LYS A 521 22.07 2.60 3.58
CA LYS A 521 21.52 1.38 4.15
C LYS A 521 20.05 1.30 3.79
N LEU A 522 19.63 0.15 3.27
CA LEU A 522 18.26 -0.16 2.90
C LEU A 522 17.61 -1.02 3.98
N PHE A 523 16.52 -0.54 4.55
CA PHE A 523 15.71 -1.25 5.52
C PHE A 523 14.36 -1.58 4.90
N ILE A 524 13.96 -2.85 4.93
CA ILE A 524 12.73 -3.35 4.33
C ILE A 524 11.93 -4.07 5.41
N THR A 525 10.72 -3.61 5.66
CA THR A 525 9.73 -4.31 6.50
C THR A 525 8.59 -4.84 5.62
N ARG A 526 7.49 -5.30 6.23
CA ARG A 526 6.28 -5.64 5.46
C ARG A 526 5.71 -4.38 4.81
N THR A 527 5.59 -3.25 5.50
CA THR A 527 5.01 -2.02 4.91
C THR A 527 6.03 -1.02 4.38
N HIS A 528 7.23 -0.95 4.93
CA HIS A 528 8.19 0.12 4.65
C HIS A 528 9.40 -0.32 3.80
N VAL A 529 9.91 0.62 3.01
CA VAL A 529 11.23 0.59 2.38
C VAL A 529 11.90 1.93 2.69
N ASP A 530 12.73 1.94 3.74
CA ASP A 530 13.47 3.12 4.19
C ASP A 530 14.90 3.07 3.63
N LEU A 531 15.32 4.09 2.88
CA LEU A 531 16.72 4.28 2.48
C LEU A 531 17.34 5.33 3.39
N VAL A 532 18.31 4.92 4.22
CA VAL A 532 19.04 5.80 5.13
C VAL A 532 20.41 6.09 4.53
N MET A 533 20.74 7.37 4.41
CA MET A 533 21.96 7.86 3.79
C MET A 533 22.61 8.89 4.73
N ASN A 534 23.93 8.99 4.68
CA ASN A 534 24.63 10.07 5.38
C ASN A 534 24.31 11.42 4.70
N MET A 535 24.38 12.51 5.46
CA MET A 535 24.19 13.89 4.97
C MET A 535 25.10 14.24 3.77
N ASP A 536 26.30 13.64 3.69
CA ASP A 536 27.24 13.82 2.57
C ASP A 536 26.79 13.19 1.23
N GLN A 537 25.75 12.33 1.28
CA GLN A 537 25.15 11.71 0.09
C GLN A 537 24.03 12.56 -0.53
N ILE A 538 23.68 13.72 0.04
CA ILE A 538 22.68 14.61 -0.57
C ILE A 538 23.11 15.01 -1.99
N SER A 539 22.16 15.00 -2.91
CA SER A 539 22.36 15.47 -4.28
C SER A 539 21.54 16.72 -4.49
N VAL A 540 22.19 17.89 -4.50
CA VAL A 540 21.52 19.19 -4.74
C VAL A 540 20.69 19.18 -6.04
N PRO A 541 21.17 18.62 -7.18
CA PRO A 541 20.34 18.45 -8.37
C PRO A 541 19.12 17.55 -8.16
N ALA A 542 19.25 16.44 -7.42
CA ALA A 542 18.10 15.57 -7.13
C ALA A 542 17.07 16.25 -6.22
N ARG A 543 17.54 17.07 -5.27
CA ARG A 543 16.70 17.88 -4.37
C ARG A 543 15.91 18.95 -5.10
N PHE A 544 16.55 19.69 -6.02
CA PHE A 544 15.84 20.63 -6.88
C PHE A 544 14.86 19.93 -7.84
N ALA A 545 15.20 18.73 -8.31
CA ALA A 545 14.30 17.89 -9.12
C ALA A 545 13.17 17.23 -8.31
N GLY A 546 13.16 17.33 -6.97
CA GLY A 546 12.22 16.64 -6.08
C GLY A 546 12.39 15.11 -6.04
N LEU A 547 13.46 14.57 -6.61
CA LEU A 547 13.69 13.13 -6.78
C LEU A 547 14.09 12.41 -5.49
N ASP A 548 14.63 13.13 -4.50
CA ASP A 548 15.00 12.61 -3.17
C ASP A 548 14.04 13.07 -2.06
N ALA A 549 12.86 13.60 -2.42
CA ALA A 549 11.77 13.82 -1.48
C ALA A 549 11.13 12.48 -1.05
N ASN A 550 10.60 12.38 0.16
CA ASN A 550 9.92 11.16 0.64
C ASN A 550 8.69 10.84 -0.23
N PRO A 551 8.64 9.68 -0.94
CA PRO A 551 7.47 9.31 -1.73
C PRO A 551 6.22 9.02 -0.88
N GLY A 552 6.40 8.68 0.39
CA GLY A 552 5.32 8.23 1.28
C GLY A 552 4.73 6.91 0.80
N TRP A 553 3.42 6.74 0.94
CA TRP A 553 2.73 5.60 0.34
C TRP A 553 2.79 5.64 -1.20
N VAL A 554 3.19 4.51 -1.81
CA VAL A 554 3.19 4.32 -3.25
C VAL A 554 2.31 3.12 -3.60
N PRO A 555 1.03 3.34 -4.00
CA PRO A 555 0.07 2.26 -4.28
C PRO A 555 0.60 1.26 -5.32
N ASP A 556 1.23 1.76 -6.39
CA ASP A 556 1.77 0.96 -7.50
C ASP A 556 2.92 0.02 -7.10
N LEU A 557 3.49 0.22 -5.90
CA LEU A 557 4.53 -0.60 -5.29
C LEU A 557 4.06 -1.36 -4.03
N GLY A 558 2.87 -1.03 -3.51
CA GLY A 558 2.29 -1.61 -2.30
C GLY A 558 3.14 -1.40 -1.03
N ARG A 559 3.91 -0.30 -0.95
CA ARG A 559 4.81 0.03 0.18
C ARG A 559 4.85 1.53 0.47
N VAL A 560 5.19 1.88 1.70
CA VAL A 560 5.63 3.23 2.11
C VAL A 560 7.13 3.32 1.82
N LEU A 561 7.57 4.37 1.13
CA LEU A 561 8.98 4.66 0.87
C LEU A 561 9.38 5.97 1.54
N ASN A 562 10.53 5.98 2.21
CA ASN A 562 11.14 7.17 2.80
C ASN A 562 12.65 7.21 2.53
N PHE A 563 13.19 8.42 2.44
CA PHE A 563 14.60 8.72 2.25
C PHE A 563 15.09 9.56 3.43
N HIS A 564 15.89 8.96 4.29
CA HIS A 564 16.42 9.59 5.50
C HIS A 564 17.86 10.06 5.25
N PHE A 565 18.16 11.29 5.64
CA PHE A 565 19.51 11.87 5.56
C PHE A 565 19.95 12.23 6.99
N VAL A 566 20.99 11.54 7.48
CA VAL A 566 21.48 11.61 8.86
C VAL A 566 22.92 12.10 8.95
#